data_AF-A0A094AHM4-F1
#
_entry.id   AF-A0A094AHM4-F1
#
_cell.length_a   1.000
_cell.length_b   1.000
_cell.length_c   1.000
_cell.angle_alpha   90.00
_cell.angle_beta   90.00
_cell.angle_gamma   90.00
#
_symmetry.space_group_name_H-M   'P 1'
#
loop_
_entity.id
_entity.type
_entity.pdbx_description
1 polymer ?
#
loop_
_entity_poly.entity_id
_entity_poly.type
_entity_poly.pdbx_seq_one_letter_code
_entity_poly.pdbx_strand_id
1 'polypeptide(L)'
;MHNLESFFWVLFWICIHYNGPDEKLVVPQFDKWNYVHMEELTMLTLGTVADEEIFRQTATDYFTPYHERLIPWVNRLRRAVFPGGRKWKEEDRDLYAQMKEILQEAQKDPNVAD
;
A
#
# COMPACT_ATOMS: atom_id res chain seq x y z
N MET A 1 -9.73 -0.17 13.77
CA MET A 1 -9.18 0.29 12.47
C MET A 1 -7.70 0.03 12.23
N HIS A 2 -6.82 0.20 13.23
CA HIS A 2 -5.36 0.10 13.04
C HIS A 2 -4.88 -1.16 12.33
N ASN A 3 -5.54 -2.31 12.51
CA ASN A 3 -5.14 -3.57 11.87
C ASN A 3 -5.26 -3.52 10.33
N LEU A 4 -6.22 -2.75 9.79
CA LEU A 4 -6.44 -2.62 8.35
C LEU A 4 -5.48 -1.61 7.71
N GLU A 5 -5.18 -0.53 8.44
CA GLU A 5 -4.09 0.39 8.08
C GLU A 5 -2.75 -0.35 8.05
N SER A 6 -2.44 -1.14 9.09
CA SER A 6 -1.22 -1.94 9.14
C SER A 6 -1.16 -2.99 8.01
N PHE A 7 -2.27 -3.65 7.69
CA PHE A 7 -2.33 -4.57 6.56
C PHE A 7 -1.97 -3.87 5.24
N PHE A 8 -2.54 -2.68 4.98
CA PHE A 8 -2.20 -1.90 3.81
C PHE A 8 -0.69 -1.59 3.75
N TRP A 9 -0.09 -1.16 4.86
CA TRP A 9 1.34 -0.84 4.90
C TRP A 9 2.23 -2.05 4.67
N VAL A 10 1.86 -3.23 5.20
CA VAL A 10 2.58 -4.48 4.92
C VAL A 10 2.49 -4.84 3.44
N LEU A 11 1.31 -4.73 2.82
CA LEU A 11 1.15 -4.98 1.38
C LEU A 11 1.98 -4.01 0.53
N PHE A 12 1.93 -2.71 0.84
CA PHE A 12 2.75 -1.69 0.19
C PHE A 12 4.24 -1.99 0.31
N TRP A 13 4.70 -2.40 1.50
CA TRP A 13 6.08 -2.77 1.75
C TRP A 13 6.51 -4.00 0.94
N ILE A 14 5.65 -5.03 0.84
CA ILE A 14 5.89 -6.22 -0.01
C ILE A 14 6.04 -5.81 -1.47
N CYS A 15 5.17 -4.94 -1.98
CA CYS A 15 5.22 -4.50 -3.38
C CYS A 15 6.55 -3.82 -3.74
N ILE A 16 7.23 -3.22 -2.76
CA ILE A 16 8.54 -2.55 -2.94
C ILE A 16 9.74 -3.49 -2.78
N HIS A 17 9.65 -4.48 -1.88
CA HIS A 17 10.83 -5.26 -1.46
C HIS A 17 10.89 -6.68 -2.00
N TYR A 18 9.78 -7.20 -2.53
CA TYR A 18 9.70 -8.56 -3.03
C TYR A 18 9.69 -8.54 -4.56
N ASN A 19 10.69 -9.14 -5.23
CA ASN A 19 10.70 -9.25 -6.70
C ASN A 19 10.51 -10.71 -7.17
N GLY A 20 9.83 -11.53 -6.36
CA GLY A 20 9.62 -12.95 -6.61
C GLY A 20 10.49 -13.86 -5.73
N PRO A 21 10.34 -15.19 -5.85
CA PRO A 21 10.92 -16.17 -4.92
C PRO A 21 12.44 -16.10 -4.78
N ASP A 22 13.12 -15.68 -5.85
CA ASP A 22 14.56 -15.76 -5.98
C ASP A 22 15.27 -14.43 -5.70
N GLU A 23 14.52 -13.33 -5.51
CA GLU A 23 15.10 -11.99 -5.37
C GLU A 23 14.45 -11.19 -4.23
N LYS A 24 15.28 -10.87 -3.24
CA LYS A 24 14.95 -9.93 -2.16
C LYS A 24 15.61 -8.59 -2.48
N LEU A 25 14.80 -7.56 -2.67
CA LEU A 25 15.25 -6.20 -2.84
C LEU A 25 15.09 -5.45 -1.52
N VAL A 26 16.13 -4.76 -1.07
CA VAL A 26 16.02 -3.82 0.05
C VAL A 26 16.11 -2.41 -0.49
N VAL A 27 15.01 -1.66 -0.41
CA VAL A 27 14.97 -0.26 -0.84
C VAL A 27 15.21 0.62 0.40
N PRO A 28 16.40 1.23 0.56
CA PRO A 28 16.79 1.89 1.82
C PRO A 28 15.82 2.97 2.30
N GLN A 29 15.19 3.68 1.35
CA GLN A 29 14.19 4.71 1.63
C GLN A 29 12.97 4.19 2.40
N PHE A 30 12.57 2.95 2.17
CA PHE A 30 11.42 2.32 2.81
C PHE A 30 11.84 1.35 3.92
N ASP A 31 13.04 0.76 3.85
CA ASP A 31 13.59 -0.03 4.94
C ASP A 31 13.80 0.80 6.22
N LYS A 32 14.17 2.09 6.08
CA LYS A 32 14.32 3.00 7.22
C LYS A 32 13.04 3.12 8.07
N TRP A 33 11.86 2.85 7.50
CA TRP A 33 10.59 2.95 8.21
C TRP A 33 10.51 1.98 9.41
N ASN A 34 11.31 0.91 9.39
CA ASN A 34 11.44 -0.05 10.49
C ASN A 34 12.19 0.50 11.71
N TYR A 35 12.91 1.62 11.55
CA TYR A 35 13.85 2.12 12.57
C TYR A 35 13.57 3.56 13.03
N VAL A 36 12.85 4.36 12.23
CA VAL A 36 12.49 5.73 12.59
C VAL A 36 11.46 5.78 13.72
N HIS A 37 11.46 6.88 14.47
CA HIS A 37 10.48 7.09 15.54
C HIS A 37 9.06 7.30 14.99
N MET A 38 8.06 7.02 15.82
CA MET A 38 6.64 7.00 15.43
C MET A 38 6.15 8.32 14.82
N GLU A 39 6.60 9.47 15.32
CA GLU A 39 6.23 10.79 14.77
C GLU A 39 6.76 10.98 13.35
N GLU A 40 8.03 10.64 13.12
CA GLU A 40 8.63 10.69 11.78
C GLU A 40 7.96 9.70 10.83
N LEU A 41 7.70 8.47 11.28
CA LEU A 41 6.99 7.46 10.51
C LEU A 41 5.59 7.96 10.09
N THR A 42 4.89 8.65 10.99
CA THR A 42 3.56 9.21 10.70
C THR A 42 3.61 10.26 9.60
N MET A 43 4.63 11.13 9.59
CA MET A 43 4.79 12.15 8.55
C MET A 43 5.17 11.54 7.19
N LEU A 44 6.09 10.58 7.18
CA LEU A 44 6.53 9.87 5.96
C LEU A 44 5.37 9.09 5.31
N THR A 45 4.62 8.34 6.12
CA THR A 45 3.47 7.57 5.65
C THR A 45 2.37 8.49 5.13
N LEU A 46 2.02 9.56 5.85
CA LEU A 46 1.02 10.53 5.41
C LEU A 46 1.42 11.21 4.09
N GLY A 47 2.68 11.64 3.96
CA GLY A 47 3.19 12.24 2.72
C GLY A 47 3.10 11.32 1.50
N THR A 48 3.06 9.99 1.73
CA THR A 48 2.98 8.98 0.67
C THR A 48 1.54 8.73 0.20
N VAL A 49 0.54 8.78 1.08
CA VAL A 49 -0.85 8.38 0.77
C VAL A 49 -1.86 9.53 0.69
N ALA A 50 -1.47 10.73 1.15
CA ALA A 50 -2.36 11.89 1.18
C ALA A 50 -2.75 12.36 -0.22
N ASP A 51 -1.79 12.35 -1.15
CA ASP A 51 -1.99 12.74 -2.54
C ASP A 51 -1.92 11.52 -3.45
N GLU A 52 -2.90 11.41 -4.35
CA GLU A 52 -2.98 10.26 -5.24
C GLU A 52 -1.91 10.24 -6.33
N GLU A 53 -1.54 11.41 -6.85
CA GLU A 53 -0.50 11.53 -7.87
C GLU A 53 0.85 11.16 -7.27
N ILE A 54 1.16 11.66 -6.07
CA ILE A 54 2.37 11.28 -5.31
C ILE A 54 2.38 9.78 -5.04
N PHE A 55 1.25 9.20 -4.61
CA PHE A 55 1.16 7.77 -4.37
C PHE A 55 1.44 6.95 -5.63
N ARG A 56 0.80 7.31 -6.76
CA ARG A 56 0.99 6.61 -8.04
C ARG A 56 2.41 6.74 -8.56
N GLN A 57 3.02 7.91 -8.44
CA GLN A 57 4.41 8.13 -8.82
C GLN A 57 5.34 7.25 -7.98
N THR A 58 5.15 7.26 -6.65
CA THR A 58 5.90 6.39 -5.72
C THR A 58 5.74 4.92 -6.07
N ALA A 59 4.52 4.46 -6.35
CA ALA A 59 4.27 3.08 -6.71
C ALA A 59 4.93 2.71 -8.04
N THR A 60 4.91 3.61 -9.04
CA THR A 60 5.56 3.40 -10.35
C THR A 60 7.09 3.35 -10.22
N ASP A 61 7.67 4.17 -9.35
CA ASP A 61 9.13 4.27 -9.20
C ASP A 61 9.72 3.13 -8.36
N TYR A 62 8.95 2.57 -7.42
CA TYR A 62 9.49 1.67 -6.39
C TYR A 62 8.83 0.31 -6.31
N PHE A 63 7.65 0.09 -6.90
CA PHE A 63 7.13 -1.28 -6.94
C PHE A 63 8.03 -2.12 -7.83
N THR A 64 8.32 -3.33 -7.38
CA THR A 64 9.13 -4.25 -8.15
C THR A 64 8.41 -4.65 -9.43
N PRO A 65 9.13 -5.07 -10.49
CA PRO A 65 8.50 -5.62 -11.70
C PRO A 65 7.47 -6.72 -11.40
N TYR A 66 7.73 -7.53 -10.35
CA TYR A 66 6.81 -8.57 -9.90
C TYR A 66 5.44 -8.03 -9.41
N HIS A 67 5.37 -6.80 -8.90
CA HIS A 67 4.13 -6.20 -8.37
C HIS A 67 3.64 -4.96 -9.14
N GLU A 68 4.26 -4.59 -10.26
CA GLU A 68 3.86 -3.42 -11.06
C GLU A 68 2.37 -3.47 -11.43
N ARG A 69 1.87 -4.66 -11.78
CA ARG A 69 0.46 -4.91 -12.11
C ARG A 69 -0.52 -4.63 -10.96
N LEU A 70 -0.05 -4.63 -9.71
CA LEU A 70 -0.87 -4.33 -8.54
C LEU A 70 -1.04 -2.83 -8.28
N ILE A 71 -0.26 -1.94 -8.92
CA ILE A 71 -0.36 -0.48 -8.72
C ILE A 71 -1.82 0.04 -8.71
N PRO A 72 -2.67 -0.25 -9.72
CA PRO A 72 -4.06 0.23 -9.71
C PRO A 72 -4.87 -0.31 -8.51
N TRP A 73 -4.64 -1.55 -8.11
CA TRP A 73 -5.34 -2.22 -7.02
C TRP A 73 -4.91 -1.72 -5.64
N VAL A 74 -3.60 -1.51 -5.43
CA VAL A 74 -3.09 -0.91 -4.20
C VAL A 74 -3.54 0.55 -4.08
N ASN A 75 -3.62 1.31 -5.18
CA ASN A 75 -4.20 2.66 -5.14
C ASN A 75 -5.70 2.64 -4.80
N ARG A 76 -6.46 1.65 -5.28
CA ARG A 76 -7.87 1.47 -4.89
C ARG A 76 -8.00 1.13 -3.41
N LEU A 77 -7.15 0.25 -2.88
CA LEU A 77 -7.07 -0.01 -1.44
C LEU A 77 -6.72 1.24 -0.64
N ARG A 78 -5.74 2.04 -1.10
CA ARG A 78 -5.37 3.31 -0.46
C ARG A 78 -6.57 4.23 -0.34
N ARG A 79 -7.40 4.38 -1.38
CA ARG A 79 -8.60 5.22 -1.33
C ARG A 79 -9.61 4.77 -0.27
N ALA A 80 -9.77 3.46 -0.07
CA ALA A 80 -10.63 2.90 0.97
C ALA A 80 -10.04 3.09 2.38
N VAL A 81 -8.75 2.81 2.55
CA VAL A 81 -8.05 2.89 3.85
C VAL A 81 -7.80 4.35 4.27
N PHE A 82 -7.62 5.27 3.32
CA PHE A 82 -7.35 6.68 3.54
C PHE A 82 -8.28 7.56 2.68
N PRO A 83 -9.58 7.65 3.02
CA PRO A 83 -10.52 8.47 2.26
C PRO A 83 -10.09 9.93 2.27
N GLY A 84 -9.98 10.54 1.08
CA GLY A 84 -9.46 11.90 0.93
C GLY A 84 -8.01 12.08 1.41
N GLY A 85 -7.23 10.99 1.48
CA GLY A 85 -5.83 11.03 1.87
C GLY A 85 -5.61 11.16 3.39
N ARG A 86 -6.63 10.90 4.21
CA ARG A 86 -6.58 11.10 5.65
C ARG A 86 -6.77 9.78 6.39
N LYS A 87 -6.15 9.67 7.56
CA LYS A 87 -6.48 8.60 8.52
C LYS A 87 -7.94 8.76 8.95
N TRP A 88 -8.61 7.64 9.13
CA TRP A 88 -9.94 7.61 9.69
C TRP A 88 -9.96 8.16 11.12
N LYS A 89 -10.97 8.98 11.43
CA LYS A 89 -11.20 9.50 12.78
C LYS A 89 -12.10 8.58 13.62
N GLU A 90 -12.93 7.79 12.95
CA GLU A 90 -13.92 6.89 13.54
C GLU A 90 -13.89 5.55 12.82
N GLU A 91 -14.27 4.47 13.51
CA GLU A 91 -14.30 3.13 12.93
C GLU A 91 -15.43 2.95 11.90
N ASP A 92 -15.05 2.89 10.64
CA ASP A 92 -15.82 2.36 9.53
C ASP A 92 -15.92 0.82 9.64
N ARG A 93 -17.14 0.34 9.86
CA ARG A 93 -17.47 -1.08 10.00
C ARG A 93 -17.43 -1.83 8.67
N ASP A 94 -17.53 -1.13 7.56
CA ASP A 94 -17.58 -1.69 6.21
C ASP A 94 -16.21 -1.76 5.56
N LEU A 95 -15.20 -1.06 6.10
CA LEU A 95 -13.84 -1.01 5.56
C LEU A 95 -13.24 -2.41 5.33
N TYR A 96 -13.46 -3.35 6.26
CA TYR A 96 -13.00 -4.73 6.10
C TYR A 96 -13.62 -5.39 4.87
N ALA A 97 -14.94 -5.24 4.68
CA ALA A 97 -15.66 -5.81 3.55
C ALA A 97 -15.21 -5.18 2.23
N GLN A 98 -15.03 -3.85 2.20
CA GLN A 98 -14.53 -3.12 1.04
C GLN A 98 -13.12 -3.56 0.65
N MET A 99 -12.18 -3.66 1.60
CA MET A 99 -10.83 -4.14 1.32
C MET A 99 -10.83 -5.57 0.77
N LYS A 100 -11.66 -6.44 1.36
CA LYS A 100 -11.80 -7.82 0.89
C LYS A 100 -12.34 -7.88 -0.54
N GLU A 101 -13.35 -7.09 -0.86
CA GLU A 101 -13.92 -7.01 -2.21
C GLU A 101 -12.86 -6.53 -3.22
N ILE A 102 -12.12 -5.47 -2.90
CA ILE A 102 -11.03 -4.96 -3.75
C ILE A 102 -9.98 -6.04 -4.03
N LEU A 103 -9.57 -6.79 -3.00
CA LEU A 103 -8.60 -7.88 -3.15
C LEU A 103 -9.16 -9.04 -3.98
N GLN A 104 -10.44 -9.38 -3.82
CA GLN A 104 -11.11 -10.42 -4.60
C GLN A 104 -11.27 -10.03 -6.06
N GLU A 105 -11.49 -8.76 -6.36
CA GLU A 105 -11.51 -8.24 -7.72
C GLU A 105 -10.10 -8.26 -8.34
N ALA A 106 -9.07 -7.86 -7.58
CA ALA A 106 -7.68 -7.92 -8.04
C ALA A 106 -7.26 -9.35 -8.43
N GLN A 107 -7.70 -10.36 -7.68
CA GLN A 107 -7.46 -11.78 -7.99
C GLN A 107 -8.12 -12.25 -9.30
N LYS A 108 -9.17 -11.56 -9.76
CA LYS A 108 -9.88 -11.89 -11.00
C LYS A 108 -9.41 -11.06 -12.19
N ASP A 109 -8.56 -10.06 -11.95
CA ASP A 109 -8.03 -9.21 -13.01
C ASP A 109 -7.02 -10.00 -13.85
N PRO A 110 -7.26 -10.23 -15.15
CA PRO A 110 -6.33 -10.94 -16.02
C PRO A 110 -5.00 -10.20 -16.22
N ASN A 111 -4.93 -8.92 -15.86
CA ASN A 111 -3.66 -8.19 -15.86
C ASN A 111 -2.83 -8.43 -14.60
N VAL A 112 -3.39 -9.09 -13.57
CA VAL A 112 -2.72 -9.42 -12.30
C VAL A 112 -2.53 -10.92 -12.15
N ALA A 113 -3.56 -11.70 -12.48
CA ALA A 113 -3.51 -13.16 -12.46
C ALA A 113 -2.83 -13.66 -13.74
N ASP A 114 -1.58 -14.10 -13.62
CA ASP A 114 -0.93 -14.99 -14.60
C ASP A 114 -1.51 -16.42 -14.49
#